data_AF-A0A4R4M5V9-F1
#
_entry.id   AF-A0A4R4M5V9-F1
#
_cell.length_a   1.000
_cell.length_b   1.000
_cell.length_c   1.000
_cell.angle_alpha   90.00
_cell.angle_beta   90.00
_cell.angle_gamma   90.00
#
_symmetry.space_group_name_H-M   'P 1'
#
loop_
_entity.id
_entity.type
_entity.pdbx_description
1 polymer ?
#
loop_
_entity_poly.entity_id
_entity_poly.type
_entity_poly.pdbx_seq_one_letter_code
_entity_poly.pdbx_strand_id
1 'polypeptide(L)'
;MRAAIGGTYAHVSPVMREQLRGRLQGLWEATLDQRFALSPMSPVPVLNELLAERRRMADLGRLPIVSRSAVRGGLALVPMAVPNDPHAAAPKSFPTSATIRRVT
;
A
#
# COMPACT_ATOMS: atom_id res chain seq x y z
N MET A 1 -26.49 -34.13 32.35
CA MET A 1 -26.28 -34.54 30.94
C MET A 1 -26.39 -33.28 30.08
N ARG A 2 -25.26 -32.63 29.77
CA ARG A 2 -25.23 -31.32 29.08
C ARG A 2 -25.09 -31.63 27.58
N ALA A 3 -26.13 -31.35 26.79
CA ALA A 3 -26.12 -31.62 25.35
C ALA A 3 -24.89 -30.97 24.71
N ALA A 4 -24.05 -31.78 24.08
CA ALA A 4 -22.91 -31.30 23.33
C ALA A 4 -23.44 -30.44 22.16
N ILE A 5 -22.95 -29.21 22.05
CA ILE A 5 -23.13 -28.33 20.89
C ILE A 5 -22.24 -28.86 19.73
N GLY A 6 -22.18 -30.18 19.56
CA GLY A 6 -21.39 -30.88 18.55
C GLY A 6 -22.22 -31.44 17.41
N GLY A 7 -23.56 -31.37 17.52
CA GLY A 7 -24.48 -32.01 16.56
C GLY A 7 -24.72 -31.24 15.24
N THR A 8 -24.31 -29.97 15.12
CA THR A 8 -24.73 -29.13 13.97
C THR A 8 -23.63 -28.92 12.91
N TYR A 9 -22.38 -29.34 13.15
CA TYR A 9 -21.27 -29.15 12.20
C TYR A 9 -20.80 -30.44 11.53
N ALA A 10 -21.67 -31.45 11.47
CA ALA A 10 -21.30 -32.79 10.98
C ALA A 10 -20.68 -32.78 9.57
N HIS A 11 -21.02 -31.81 8.71
CA HIS A 11 -20.47 -31.72 7.36
C HIS A 11 -20.12 -30.28 6.94
N VAL A 12 -19.15 -29.67 7.61
CA VAL A 12 -18.49 -28.49 7.04
C VAL A 12 -17.56 -28.98 5.93
N SER A 13 -17.93 -28.70 4.68
CA SER A 13 -17.12 -29.05 3.52
C SER A 13 -15.73 -28.38 3.62
N PRO A 14 -14.69 -28.91 2.94
CA PRO A 14 -13.38 -28.26 2.91
C PRO A 14 -13.46 -26.77 2.54
N VAL A 15 -14.31 -26.44 1.56
CA VAL A 15 -14.55 -25.06 1.11
C VAL A 15 -15.13 -24.19 2.23
N MET A 16 -16.13 -24.68 2.96
CA MET A 16 -16.70 -23.92 4.08
C MET A 16 -15.70 -23.72 5.21
N ARG A 17 -14.80 -24.69 5.46
CA ARG A 17 -13.71 -24.55 6.44
C ARG A 17 -12.71 -23.48 6.02
N GLU A 18 -12.33 -23.46 4.74
CA GLU A 18 -11.43 -22.44 4.20
C GLU A 18 -12.05 -21.04 4.29
N GLN A 19 -13.33 -20.91 3.92
CA GLN A 19 -14.06 -19.65 4.06
C GLN A 19 -14.12 -19.17 5.51
N LEU A 20 -14.44 -20.07 6.45
CA LEU A 20 -14.48 -19.74 7.87
C LEU A 20 -13.10 -19.33 8.37
N ARG A 21 -12.06 -20.08 8.02
CA ARG A 21 -10.67 -19.75 8.37
C ARG A 21 -10.29 -18.37 7.85
N GLY A 22 -10.57 -18.08 6.59
CA GLY A 22 -10.27 -16.77 5.98
C GLY A 22 -10.98 -15.62 6.71
N ARG A 23 -12.26 -15.81 7.06
CA ARG A 23 -13.01 -14.80 7.84
C ARG A 23 -12.44 -14.59 9.23
N LEU A 24 -12.14 -15.66 9.95
CA LEU A 24 -11.54 -15.58 11.28
C LEU A 24 -10.15 -14.94 11.23
N GLN A 25 -9.36 -15.28 10.22
CA GLN A 25 -8.06 -14.67 9.98
C GLN A 25 -8.19 -13.17 9.77
N GLY A 26 -9.10 -12.73 8.88
CA GLY A 26 -9.31 -11.30 8.64
C GLY A 26 -9.80 -10.54 9.88
N LEU A 27 -10.69 -11.15 10.69
CA LEU A 27 -11.12 -10.56 11.96
C LEU A 27 -9.97 -10.45 12.97
N TRP A 28 -9.10 -11.46 13.04
CA TRP A 28 -7.93 -11.44 13.90
C TRP A 28 -6.94 -10.35 13.49
N GLU A 29 -6.67 -10.19 12.19
CA GLU A 29 -5.80 -9.14 11.66
C GLU A 29 -6.36 -7.73 11.94
N ALA A 30 -7.67 -7.54 11.74
CA ALA A 30 -8.32 -6.27 12.09
C ALA A 30 -8.24 -5.96 13.58
N THR A 31 -8.36 -6.98 14.44
CA THR A 31 -8.22 -6.83 15.89
C THR A 31 -6.78 -6.48 16.28
N LEU A 32 -5.77 -7.01 15.56
CA LEU A 32 -4.38 -6.61 15.76
C LEU A 32 -4.14 -5.14 15.44
N ASP A 33 -4.75 -4.63 14.37
CA ASP A 33 -4.63 -3.22 13.98
C ASP A 33 -5.26 -2.29 15.03
N GLN A 34 -6.45 -2.66 15.51
CA GLN A 34 -7.11 -1.97 16.62
C GLN A 34 -6.23 -1.99 17.88
N ARG A 35 -5.65 -3.13 18.21
CA ARG A 35 -4.73 -3.24 19.34
C ARG A 35 -3.50 -2.37 19.14
N PHE A 36 -2.91 -2.35 17.95
CA PHE A 36 -1.74 -1.53 17.66
C PHE A 36 -2.02 -0.04 17.90
N ALA A 37 -3.22 0.42 17.55
CA ALA A 37 -3.67 1.79 17.83
C ALA A 37 -3.82 2.08 19.34
N LEU A 38 -4.20 1.09 20.15
CA LEU A 38 -4.37 1.25 21.61
C LEU A 38 -3.05 1.08 22.39
N SER A 39 -2.27 0.06 22.08
CA SER A 39 -1.01 -0.27 22.74
C SER A 39 -0.04 -0.90 21.72
N PRO A 40 1.01 -0.17 21.31
CA PRO A 40 1.94 -0.64 20.28
C PRO A 40 2.93 -1.70 20.78
N MET A 41 2.99 -1.98 22.08
CA MET A 41 3.87 -2.98 22.71
C MET A 41 3.04 -4.00 23.50
N SER A 42 3.59 -5.21 23.65
CA SER A 42 2.97 -6.29 24.44
C SER A 42 4.02 -7.08 25.22
N PRO A 43 3.74 -7.53 26.45
CA PRO A 43 4.64 -8.44 27.18
C PRO A 43 4.65 -9.86 26.62
N VAL A 44 3.66 -10.22 25.80
CA VAL A 44 3.58 -11.53 25.14
C VAL A 44 4.48 -11.53 23.91
N PRO A 45 5.55 -12.36 23.84
CA PRO A 45 6.58 -12.26 22.79
C PRO A 45 6.04 -12.37 21.36
N VAL A 46 5.25 -13.42 21.08
CA VAL A 46 4.67 -13.64 19.75
C VAL A 46 3.78 -12.48 19.30
N LEU A 47 3.02 -11.89 20.22
CA LEU A 47 2.18 -10.75 19.91
C LEU A 47 3.02 -9.48 19.72
N ASN A 48 4.09 -9.33 20.49
CA ASN A 48 5.01 -8.21 20.37
C ASN A 48 5.75 -8.21 19.03
N GLU A 49 6.12 -9.39 18.52
CA GLU A 49 6.72 -9.54 17.19
C GLU A 49 5.76 -9.09 16.07
N LEU A 50 4.50 -9.51 16.14
CA LEU A 50 3.47 -9.08 15.18
C LEU A 50 3.23 -7.57 15.22
N LEU A 51 3.18 -6.98 16.43
CA LEU A 51 3.02 -5.53 16.59
C LEU A 51 4.27 -4.75 16.18
N ALA A 52 5.47 -5.35 16.33
CA ALA A 52 6.71 -4.75 15.85
C ALA A 52 6.73 -4.66 14.32
N GLU A 53 6.23 -5.67 13.62
CA GLU A 53 6.12 -5.62 12.16
C GLU A 53 5.13 -4.55 11.70
N ARG A 54 3.96 -4.44 12.35
CA ARG A 54 3.01 -3.34 12.10
C ARG A 54 3.63 -1.96 12.26
N ARG A 55 4.51 -1.80 13.26
CA ARG A 55 5.25 -0.55 13.47
C ARG A 55 6.20 -0.24 12.34
N ARG A 56 6.98 -1.23 11.90
CA ARG A 56 7.89 -1.07 10.74
C ARG A 56 7.11 -0.67 9.50
N MET A 57 5.97 -1.29 9.24
CA MET A 57 5.11 -0.94 8.11
C MET A 57 4.56 0.49 8.21
N ALA A 58 4.13 0.91 9.40
CA ALA A 58 3.68 2.28 9.64
C ALA A 58 4.81 3.30 9.43
N ASP A 59 6.03 2.97 9.87
CA ASP A 59 7.21 3.81 9.66
C ASP A 59 7.58 3.93 8.18
N LEU A 60 7.53 2.82 7.42
CA LEU A 60 7.77 2.83 5.96
C LEU A 60 6.76 3.70 5.21
N GLY A 61 5.48 3.69 5.63
CA GLY A 61 4.46 4.57 5.07
C GLY A 61 4.66 6.05 5.41
N ARG A 62 5.48 6.36 6.43
CA ARG A 62 5.75 7.71 6.91
C ARG A 62 7.05 8.31 6.35
N LEU A 63 7.93 7.50 5.74
CA LEU A 63 9.16 8.02 5.16
C LEU A 63 8.86 8.93 3.96
N PRO A 64 9.45 10.14 3.88
CA PRO A 64 9.33 10.97 2.69
C PRO A 64 9.95 10.24 1.51
N ILE A 65 9.24 10.18 0.38
CA ILE A 65 9.75 9.64 -0.88
C ILE A 65 10.87 10.58 -1.35
N VAL A 66 12.07 10.41 -0.79
CA VAL A 66 13.27 11.05 -1.33
C VAL A 66 13.63 10.25 -2.56
N SER A 67 13.14 10.73 -3.71
CA SER A 67 13.54 10.27 -5.02
C SER A 67 15.04 10.50 -5.18
N ARG A 68 15.85 9.48 -4.88
CA ARG A 68 17.27 9.47 -5.20
C ARG A 68 17.42 9.16 -6.68
N SER A 69 17.23 10.17 -7.52
CA SER A 69 17.69 10.15 -8.90
C SER A 69 18.32 11.49 -9.24
N ALA A 70 19.42 11.45 -9.98
CA ALA A 70 20.25 12.56 -10.46
C ALA A 70 21.40 13.08 -9.57
N VAL A 71 22.32 12.20 -9.14
CA VAL A 71 23.76 12.55 -9.23
C VAL A 71 24.55 11.31 -9.65
N ARG A 72 24.66 11.11 -10.97
CA ARG A 72 25.77 10.35 -11.55
C ARG A 72 26.13 10.96 -12.90
N GLY A 73 27.15 11.82 -12.87
CA GLY A 73 28.11 12.04 -13.96
C GLY A 73 27.64 12.86 -15.15
N GLY A 74 28.13 14.09 -15.27
CA GLY A 74 28.07 14.84 -16.51
C GLY A 74 28.78 16.18 -16.35
N LEU A 75 30.00 16.24 -16.84
CA LEU A 75 30.89 17.40 -16.83
C LEU A 75 30.18 18.66 -17.34
N ALA A 76 30.46 19.78 -16.66
CA ALA A 76 30.23 21.11 -17.18
C ALA A 76 30.99 21.28 -18.50
N LEU A 77 30.27 21.40 -19.61
CA LEU A 77 30.71 22.22 -20.73
C LEU A 77 29.44 22.74 -21.43
N VAL A 78 29.17 24.02 -21.21
CA VAL A 78 28.21 24.80 -22.00
C VAL A 78 28.90 25.13 -23.33
N PRO A 79 28.26 24.91 -24.49
CA PRO A 79 28.55 25.73 -25.65
C PRO A 79 27.32 26.56 -26.00
N MET A 80 27.53 27.87 -25.82
CA MET A 80 27.07 29.00 -26.62
C MET A 80 25.90 28.78 -27.61
N ALA A 81 24.90 29.63 -27.43
CA ALA A 81 23.88 29.96 -28.44
C ALA A 81 24.49 30.55 -29.71
N VAL A 82 23.98 30.14 -30.89
CA VAL A 82 23.96 30.92 -32.15
C VAL A 82 22.67 30.54 -32.92
N PRO A 83 22.00 31.48 -33.64
CA PRO A 83 20.53 31.50 -33.79
C PRO A 83 19.96 31.11 -35.17
N ASN A 84 18.64 30.83 -35.15
CA ASN A 84 17.56 30.87 -36.17
C ASN A 84 17.87 30.81 -37.67
N ASP A 85 17.18 29.91 -38.38
CA ASP A 85 16.09 30.28 -39.30
C ASP A 85 15.20 29.08 -39.70
N PRO A 86 13.99 29.31 -40.27
CA PRO A 86 12.78 28.57 -39.93
C PRO A 86 12.27 27.73 -41.11
N HIS A 87 12.67 26.46 -41.24
CA HIS A 87 11.97 25.55 -42.15
C HIS A 87 12.29 24.07 -41.89
N ALA A 88 11.70 23.44 -40.86
CA ALA A 88 11.64 21.98 -40.80
C ALA A 88 10.55 21.49 -39.85
N ALA A 89 9.35 21.32 -40.42
CA ALA A 89 8.40 20.25 -40.14
C ALA A 89 8.00 19.98 -38.66
N ALA A 90 6.84 20.53 -38.27
CA ALA A 90 5.84 19.77 -37.52
C ALA A 90 5.58 18.42 -38.23
N PRO A 91 5.17 17.32 -37.56
CA PRO A 91 3.87 17.27 -36.85
C PRO A 91 3.82 16.21 -35.69
N LYS A 92 2.82 15.99 -34.82
CA LYS A 92 1.36 16.21 -34.77
C LYS A 92 0.94 16.32 -33.30
N SER A 93 0.08 17.28 -32.97
CA SER A 93 -0.76 17.22 -31.78
C SER A 93 -1.80 16.10 -31.92
N PHE A 94 -2.09 15.41 -30.81
CA PHE A 94 -3.47 14.99 -30.52
C PHE A 94 -3.83 15.40 -29.09
N PRO A 95 -5.01 16.03 -28.90
CA PRO A 95 -5.46 16.54 -27.63
C PRO A 95 -6.30 15.50 -26.89
N THR A 96 -6.37 15.57 -25.57
CA THR A 96 -7.63 15.29 -24.86
C THR A 96 -7.69 16.16 -23.62
N SER A 97 -8.52 17.19 -23.74
CA SER A 97 -8.98 18.04 -22.65
C SER A 97 -10.06 17.29 -21.88
N ALA A 98 -9.94 17.24 -20.56
CA ALA A 98 -11.06 16.93 -19.67
C ALA A 98 -11.10 18.00 -18.57
N THR A 99 -11.85 19.05 -18.85
CA THR A 99 -12.30 20.10 -17.94
C THR A 99 -12.97 19.49 -16.71
N ILE A 100 -12.38 19.61 -15.52
CA ILE A 100 -13.11 19.44 -14.26
C ILE A 100 -13.63 20.81 -13.85
N ARG A 101 -14.92 21.01 -14.14
CA ARG A 101 -15.73 22.15 -13.74
C ARG A 101 -15.90 22.11 -12.21
N ARG A 102 -15.43 23.14 -11.51
CA ARG A 102 -15.89 23.44 -10.14
C ARG A 102 -17.39 23.77 -10.22
N VAL A 103 -18.19 23.00 -9.51
CA VAL A 103 -19.53 23.42 -9.09
C VAL A 103 -19.37 23.96 -7.67
N THR A 104 -19.92 25.16 -7.50
CA THR A 104 -20.08 25.97 -6.29
C THR A 104 -20.63 25.21 -5.11
#